data_AF-A0AAD6DE48-F1
#
_entry.id   AF-A0AAD6DE48-F1
#
_cell.length_a   1.000
_cell.length_b   1.000
_cell.length_c   1.000
_cell.angle_alpha   90.00
_cell.angle_beta   90.00
_cell.angle_gamma   90.00
#
_symmetry.space_group_name_H-M   'P 1'
#
loop_
_entity.id
_entity.type
_entity.pdbx_description
1 polymer ?
#
loop_
_entity_poly.entity_id
_entity_poly.type
_entity_poly.pdbx_seq_one_letter_code
_entity_poly.pdbx_strand_id
1 'polypeptide(L)'
;MTFNPPSEIQVTRRQIPSWKSIPNTEIQGYPLMVYHAAFDATSTQLKRRLELIGEVMPQWVYTMYSQTHFHSTTHEVLGVVAGAQSSALGVKTIPGVSSQRSNAVI
;
A
#
# COMPACT_ATOMS: atom_id res chain seq x y z
N MET A 1 10.76 -15.50 -0.61
CA MET A 1 10.57 -14.13 -1.08
C MET A 1 11.79 -13.73 -1.87
N THR A 2 11.55 -13.27 -3.09
CA THR A 2 12.55 -12.70 -4.00
C THR A 2 12.13 -11.28 -4.35
N PHE A 3 13.09 -10.36 -4.45
CA PHE A 3 12.84 -8.99 -4.89
C PHE A 3 13.30 -8.84 -6.34
N ASN A 4 12.53 -8.12 -7.13
CA ASN A 4 12.95 -7.75 -8.48
C ASN A 4 13.97 -6.59 -8.40
N PRO A 5 14.89 -6.48 -9.37
CA PRO A 5 15.86 -5.39 -9.37
C PRO A 5 15.14 -4.04 -9.55
N PRO A 6 15.69 -2.92 -9.00
CA PRO A 6 15.05 -1.62 -9.08
C PRO A 6 14.70 -1.14 -10.50
N SER A 7 15.45 -1.58 -11.50
CA SER A 7 15.19 -1.28 -12.92
C SER A 7 13.91 -1.91 -13.47
N GLU A 8 13.41 -2.97 -12.84
CA GLU A 8 12.19 -3.68 -13.24
C GLU A 8 10.96 -3.26 -12.42
N ILE A 9 11.17 -2.49 -11.34
CA ILE A 9 10.09 -2.02 -10.47
C ILE A 9 9.53 -0.73 -11.04
N GLN A 10 8.26 -0.77 -11.45
CA GLN A 10 7.52 0.45 -11.77
C GLN A 10 6.95 1.07 -10.49
N VAL A 11 7.04 2.39 -10.36
CA VAL A 11 6.53 3.10 -9.18
C VAL A 11 5.48 4.12 -9.60
N THR A 12 4.25 3.94 -9.12
CA THR A 12 3.22 4.98 -9.19
C THR A 12 3.34 5.87 -7.97
N ARG A 13 3.39 7.20 -8.19
CA ARG A 13 3.38 8.20 -7.12
C ARG A 13 2.18 9.12 -7.30
N ARG A 14 1.37 9.31 -6.26
CA ARG A 14 0.17 10.15 -6.35
C ARG A 14 -0.06 10.97 -5.09
N GLN A 15 -0.22 12.28 -5.28
CA GLN A 15 -0.83 13.12 -4.26
C GLN A 15 -2.34 12.93 -4.29
N ILE A 16 -2.93 12.82 -3.11
CA ILE A 16 -4.35 12.64 -2.89
C ILE A 16 -4.82 13.93 -2.22
N PRO A 17 -5.68 14.70 -2.91
CA PRO A 17 -6.19 15.94 -2.35
C PRO A 17 -6.90 15.71 -1.03
N SER A 18 -6.88 16.71 -0.16
CA SER A 18 -7.73 16.71 1.03
C SER A 18 -9.21 16.54 0.62
N TRP A 19 -9.97 15.83 1.45
CA TRP A 19 -11.41 15.64 1.20
C TRP A 19 -12.21 15.90 2.46
N LYS A 20 -13.04 16.95 2.42
CA LYS A 20 -13.75 17.46 3.61
C LYS A 20 -12.76 17.67 4.77
N SER A 21 -12.97 16.98 5.89
CA SER A 21 -12.11 17.06 7.07
C SER A 21 -11.03 15.97 7.12
N ILE A 22 -10.78 15.25 6.02
CA ILE A 22 -9.77 14.19 5.96
C ILE A 22 -8.50 14.73 5.28
N PRO A 23 -7.42 14.91 6.05
CA PRO A 23 -6.17 15.46 5.55
C PRO A 23 -5.34 14.34 4.90
N ASN A 24 -5.68 14.00 3.66
CA ASN A 24 -4.91 13.05 2.83
C ASN A 24 -3.48 13.59 2.55
N THR A 25 -2.76 12.93 1.62
CA THR A 25 -1.33 13.14 1.37
C THR A 25 -0.93 14.55 0.92
N GLU A 26 -1.82 15.30 0.28
CA GLU A 26 -1.56 16.67 -0.19
C GLU A 26 -1.03 17.60 0.92
N ILE A 27 -1.55 17.49 2.14
CA ILE A 27 -1.20 18.41 3.24
C ILE A 27 0.21 18.17 3.77
N GLN A 28 0.65 16.91 3.78
CA GLN A 28 1.96 16.53 4.31
C GLN A 28 3.02 16.46 3.20
N GLY A 29 2.60 16.42 1.94
CA GLY A 29 3.48 16.31 0.77
C GLY A 29 4.05 14.91 0.52
N TYR A 30 3.75 13.92 1.37
CA TYR A 30 4.19 12.53 1.19
C TYR A 30 3.19 11.77 0.30
N PRO A 31 3.51 11.51 -0.98
CA PRO A 31 2.56 10.90 -1.90
C PRO A 31 2.29 9.44 -1.52
N LEU A 32 1.14 8.94 -1.95
CA LEU A 32 0.91 7.50 -2.06
C LEU A 32 1.90 6.91 -3.06
N MET A 33 2.60 5.86 -2.65
CA MET A 33 3.56 5.12 -3.46
C MET A 33 3.06 3.68 -3.68
N VAL A 34 2.99 3.26 -4.95
CA VAL A 34 2.72 1.87 -5.31
C VAL A 34 3.91 1.33 -6.08
N TYR A 35 4.57 0.32 -5.51
CA TYR A 35 5.66 -0.41 -6.14
C TYR A 35 5.08 -1.63 -6.82
N HIS A 36 5.06 -1.62 -8.15
CA HIS A 36 4.51 -2.70 -8.96
C HIS A 36 5.54 -3.78 -9.19
N ALA A 37 5.11 -5.04 -9.07
CA ALA A 37 5.96 -6.21 -9.24
C ALA A 37 7.27 -6.11 -8.42
N ALA A 38 7.19 -5.65 -7.18
CA ALA A 38 8.36 -5.43 -6.33
C ALA A 38 8.97 -6.74 -5.81
N PHE A 39 8.16 -7.78 -5.63
CA PHE A 39 8.57 -9.05 -5.05
C PHE A 39 7.67 -10.21 -5.44
N ASP A 40 8.16 -11.45 -5.37
CA ASP A 40 7.32 -12.65 -5.32
C ASP A 40 7.43 -13.31 -3.94
N ALA A 41 6.29 -13.47 -3.29
CA ALA A 41 6.21 -13.95 -1.91
C ALA A 41 4.86 -14.58 -1.60
N THR A 42 4.85 -15.50 -0.64
CA THR A 42 3.63 -15.86 0.08
C THR A 42 3.32 -14.85 1.19
N SER A 43 2.09 -14.83 1.70
CA SER A 43 1.70 -13.99 2.85
C SER A 43 2.62 -14.20 4.05
N THR A 44 2.93 -15.46 4.39
CA THR A 44 3.84 -15.82 5.48
C THR A 44 5.25 -15.28 5.27
N GLN A 45 5.77 -15.36 4.05
CA GLN A 45 7.10 -14.85 3.73
C GLN A 45 7.16 -13.32 3.84
N LEU A 46 6.13 -12.62 3.34
CA LEU A 46 6.06 -11.17 3.43
C LEU A 46 5.92 -10.70 4.87
N LYS A 47 5.03 -11.32 5.67
CA LYS A 47 4.87 -11.02 7.09
C LYS A 47 6.20 -11.18 7.83
N ARG A 48 6.86 -12.33 7.69
CA ARG A 48 8.17 -12.58 8.33
C ARG A 48 9.21 -11.54 7.90
N ARG A 49 9.21 -11.12 6.64
CA ARG A 49 10.14 -10.08 6.15
C ARG A 49 9.88 -8.73 6.81
N LEU A 50 8.62 -8.31 6.92
CA LEU A 50 8.25 -7.06 7.56
C LEU A 50 8.57 -7.07 9.06
N GLU A 51 8.33 -8.19 9.75
CA GLU A 51 8.74 -8.39 11.15
C GLU A 51 10.25 -8.31 11.34
N LEU A 52 11.04 -8.89 10.43
CA LEU A 52 12.50 -8.82 10.46
C LEU A 52 13.04 -7.42 10.19
N ILE A 53 12.35 -6.63 9.36
CA ILE A 53 12.71 -5.22 9.09
C ILE A 53 12.40 -4.36 10.33
N GLY A 54 11.32 -4.64 11.05
CA GLY A 54 10.98 -3.97 12.31
C GLY A 54 10.39 -2.56 12.16
N GLU A 55 10.31 -2.03 10.95
CA GLU A 55 9.76 -0.69 10.65
C GLU A 55 8.23 -0.64 10.64
N VAL A 56 7.56 -1.79 10.55
CA VAL A 56 6.10 -1.89 10.61
C VAL A 56 5.69 -2.90 11.67
N MET A 57 4.67 -2.54 12.45
CA MET A 57 4.01 -3.50 13.33
C MET A 57 2.93 -4.23 12.53
N PRO A 58 2.98 -5.57 12.42
CA PRO A 58 1.97 -6.30 11.67
C PRO A 58 0.59 -6.05 12.26
N GLN A 59 -0.24 -5.36 11.51
CA GLN A 59 -1.66 -5.17 11.80
C GLN A 59 -2.45 -5.87 10.69
N TRP A 60 -3.13 -6.95 11.07
CA TRP A 60 -4.23 -7.58 10.34
C TRP A 60 -3.75 -8.40 9.12
N VAL A 61 -4.23 -9.66 8.99
CA VAL A 61 -3.93 -10.56 7.86
C VAL A 61 -5.26 -10.99 7.26
N TYR A 62 -6.02 -10.02 6.76
CA TYR A 62 -7.35 -10.22 6.18
C TYR A 62 -7.50 -9.34 4.94
N THR A 63 -8.52 -9.60 4.12
CA THR A 63 -8.89 -8.74 2.99
C THR A 63 -9.25 -7.33 3.45
N MET A 64 -9.04 -6.32 2.60
CA MET A 64 -9.44 -4.93 2.87
C MET A 64 -10.92 -4.81 3.22
N TYR A 65 -11.27 -3.95 4.18
CA TYR A 65 -12.66 -3.65 4.53
C TYR A 65 -13.37 -2.92 3.39
N SER A 66 -14.68 -3.14 3.30
CA SER A 66 -15.57 -2.33 2.46
C SER A 66 -15.86 -0.95 3.05
N GLN A 67 -15.51 -0.72 4.31
CA GLN A 67 -15.78 0.53 5.03
C GLN A 67 -14.59 1.49 4.94
N THR A 68 -14.89 2.78 4.76
CA THR A 68 -13.90 3.86 4.82
C THR A 68 -13.44 4.09 6.25
N HIS A 69 -12.13 4.19 6.45
CA HIS A 69 -11.52 4.61 7.70
C HIS A 69 -10.30 5.50 7.42
N PHE A 70 -9.82 6.20 8.45
CA PHE A 70 -8.69 7.12 8.38
C PHE A 70 -7.89 7.04 9.68
N HIS A 71 -6.56 7.06 9.57
CA HIS A 71 -5.64 7.09 10.71
C HIS A 71 -4.98 8.47 10.79
N SER A 72 -5.14 9.16 11.92
CA SER A 72 -4.55 10.49 12.13
C SER A 72 -3.11 10.47 12.61
N THR A 73 -2.62 9.32 13.12
CA THR A 73 -1.33 9.22 13.83
C THR A 73 -0.36 8.21 13.22
N THR A 74 -0.76 7.50 12.17
CA THR A 74 -0.03 6.31 11.70
C THR A 74 -0.02 6.25 10.18
N HIS A 75 1.15 5.93 9.61
CA HIS A 75 1.28 5.54 8.21
C HIS A 75 1.09 4.03 8.06
N GLU A 76 0.46 3.61 6.96
CA GLU A 76 0.18 2.20 6.71
C GLU A 76 1.03 1.67 5.57
N VAL A 77 1.40 0.40 5.65
CA VAL A 77 2.00 -0.34 4.54
C VAL A 77 1.09 -1.52 4.22
N LEU A 78 0.64 -1.61 2.98
CA LEU A 78 -0.17 -2.72 2.49
C LEU A 78 0.63 -3.57 1.49
N GLY A 79 0.80 -4.84 1.83
CA GLY A 79 1.46 -5.83 0.97
C GLY A 79 0.46 -6.74 0.26
N VAL A 80 0.52 -6.81 -1.08
CA VAL A 80 -0.38 -7.62 -1.90
C VAL A 80 0.37 -8.80 -2.52
N VAL A 81 0.12 -9.99 -2.00
CA VAL A 81 0.81 -11.24 -2.43
C VAL A 81 0.03 -12.06 -3.46
N ALA A 82 -1.27 -11.80 -3.62
CA ALA A 82 -2.13 -12.51 -4.56
C ALA A 82 -3.36 -11.68 -4.93
N GLY A 83 -3.90 -11.94 -6.11
CA GLY A 83 -5.10 -11.27 -6.62
C GLY A 83 -4.84 -9.87 -7.15
N ALA A 84 -5.92 -9.22 -7.57
CA ALA A 84 -5.93 -7.84 -8.00
C ALA A 84 -7.13 -7.15 -7.36
N GLN A 85 -6.93 -5.96 -6.82
CA GLN A 85 -8.00 -5.18 -6.23
C GLN A 85 -7.92 -3.72 -6.66
N SER A 86 -9.07 -3.17 -7.04
CA SER A 86 -9.27 -1.73 -7.11
C SER A 86 -9.64 -1.23 -5.72
N SER A 87 -8.67 -0.73 -4.97
CA SER A 87 -8.91 -0.17 -3.64
C SER A 87 -9.03 1.35 -3.71
N ALA A 88 -10.00 1.91 -2.99
CA ALA A 88 -10.02 3.34 -2.70
C ALA A 88 -8.98 3.62 -1.62
N LEU A 89 -7.87 4.23 -2.01
CA LEU A 89 -6.87 4.75 -1.08
C LEU A 89 -7.19 6.24 -0.88
N GLY A 90 -7.54 6.60 0.35
CA GLY A 90 -8.33 7.82 0.65
C GLY A 90 -9.84 7.57 0.61
N VAL A 91 -10.65 8.62 0.50
CA VAL A 91 -12.12 8.54 0.61
C VAL A 91 -12.82 8.29 -0.74
N LYS A 92 -12.04 8.13 -1.82
CA LYS A 92 -12.56 7.89 -3.17
C LYS A 92 -11.63 6.97 -3.93
N THR A 93 -12.19 6.08 -4.75
CA THR A 93 -11.43 5.30 -5.73
C THR A 93 -10.60 6.23 -6.59
N ILE A 94 -9.29 6.00 -6.64
CA ILE A 94 -8.38 6.78 -7.46
C ILE A 94 -8.23 6.08 -8.81
N PRO A 95 -8.72 6.66 -9.94
CA PRO A 95 -8.63 6.03 -11.25
C PRO A 95 -7.17 5.76 -11.64
N GLY A 96 -6.85 4.51 -11.99
CA GLY A 96 -5.49 4.08 -12.33
C GLY A 96 -4.58 3.75 -11.14
N VAL A 97 -5.13 3.66 -9.93
CA VAL A 97 -4.51 2.97 -8.80
C VAL A 97 -5.19 1.62 -8.65
N SER A 98 -4.55 0.58 -9.18
CA SER A 98 -4.93 -0.81 -8.93
C SER A 98 -3.77 -1.48 -8.21
N SER A 99 -4.07 -2.26 -7.18
CA SER A 99 -3.10 -3.17 -6.60
C SER A 99 -3.22 -4.51 -7.30
N GLN A 100 -2.08 -5.05 -7.70
CA GLN A 100 -1.94 -6.35 -8.33
C GLN A 100 -1.09 -7.24 -7.43
N ARG A 101 -1.08 -8.54 -7.72
CA ARG A 101 -0.13 -9.48 -7.13
C ARG A 101 1.28 -8.89 -7.25
N SER A 102 2.06 -8.99 -6.17
CA SER A 102 3.44 -8.52 -6.09
C SER A 102 3.62 -7.02 -5.87
N ASN A 103 2.61 -6.32 -5.33
CA ASN A 103 2.69 -4.89 -5.06
C ASN A 103 2.89 -4.57 -3.57
N ALA A 104 3.66 -3.51 -3.29
CA ALA A 104 3.65 -2.82 -1.99
C ALA A 104 3.04 -1.42 -2.16
N VAL A 105 2.18 -1.04 -1.21
CA VAL A 105 1.57 0.28 -1.13
C VAL A 105 2.05 0.94 0.16
N ILE A 106 2.60 2.14 0.06
CA ILE A 106 3.07 3.00 1.17
C ILE A 106 2.39 4.36 1.04
#